data_AF-A0A5M3MAJ7-F1
#
_entry.id   AF-A0A5M3MAJ7-F1
#
_cell.length_a   1.000
_cell.length_b   1.000
_cell.length_c   1.000
_cell.angle_alpha   90.00
_cell.angle_beta   90.00
_cell.angle_gamma   90.00
#
_symmetry.space_group_name_H-M   'P 1'
#
loop_
_entity.id
_entity.type
_entity.pdbx_description
1 polymer ?
#
loop_
_entity_poly.entity_id
_entity_poly.type
_entity_poly.pdbx_seq_one_letter_code
_entity_poly.pdbx_strand_id
1 'polypeptide(L)'
;IEQIGCYPITANTPASYLLVFMWPFIFGIASAIYVCLTLRIALRRNSFINETLRDSKHMTTGQYWCLMAWISLVILCTIPLGLSNIVISSSGDMVSYVVVGDIPTYSAAQWRSFPAERILLELARWIYPICAFIMFTCFGFDRRALKFYRKAQEVFREIGSIVADGLSIWFSVTFSPKTG
;
A
#
# COMPACT_ATOMS: atom_id res chain seq x y z
N ILE A 1 7.27 -6.95 21.85
CA ILE A 1 8.64 -6.63 21.40
C ILE A 1 8.91 -5.14 21.58
N GLU A 2 9.99 -4.79 22.28
CA GLU A 2 10.34 -3.40 22.54
C GLU A 2 10.58 -2.63 21.21
N GLN A 3 10.05 -1.41 21.08
CA GLN A 3 10.05 -0.53 19.88
C GLN A 3 9.15 -0.93 18.68
N ILE A 4 8.73 -2.18 18.56
CA ILE A 4 7.82 -2.62 17.47
C ILE A 4 6.38 -2.81 17.97
N GLY A 5 6.18 -3.00 19.29
CA GLY A 5 4.86 -3.11 19.92
C GLY A 5 4.45 -4.56 20.22
N CYS A 6 3.14 -4.80 20.27
CA CYS A 6 2.59 -6.14 20.44
C CYS A 6 2.61 -6.87 19.09
N TYR A 7 3.31 -8.00 19.01
CA TYR A 7 3.32 -8.86 17.83
C TYR A 7 2.79 -10.24 18.24
N PRO A 8 1.85 -10.82 17.47
CA PRO A 8 1.28 -12.12 17.82
C PRO A 8 2.39 -13.18 17.81
N ILE A 9 2.59 -13.83 18.95
CA ILE A 9 3.48 -14.99 19.02
C ILE A 9 2.67 -16.19 18.54
N THR A 10 3.00 -16.69 17.36
CA THR A 10 2.42 -17.93 16.85
C THR A 10 3.21 -19.09 17.43
N ALA A 11 2.60 -19.87 18.30
CA ALA A 11 3.21 -21.10 18.75
C ALA A 11 3.31 -22.10 17.60
N ASN A 12 4.45 -22.77 17.51
CA ASN A 12 4.79 -23.76 16.48
C ASN A 12 3.96 -25.03 16.69
N THR A 13 2.67 -24.94 16.40
CA THR A 13 1.72 -26.06 16.38
C THR A 13 1.42 -26.41 14.92
N PRO A 14 1.31 -27.70 14.57
CA PRO A 14 0.96 -28.10 13.20
C PRO A 14 -0.36 -27.47 12.71
N ALA A 15 -1.29 -27.20 13.63
CA ALA A 15 -2.52 -26.47 13.34
C ALA A 15 -2.28 -25.02 12.93
N SER A 16 -1.33 -24.30 13.55
CA SER A 16 -1.02 -22.91 13.19
C SER A 16 -0.39 -22.79 11.80
N TYR A 17 0.37 -23.79 11.35
CA TYR A 17 0.88 -23.84 9.99
C TYR A 17 -0.22 -23.90 8.93
N LEU A 18 -1.24 -24.72 9.16
CA LEU A 18 -2.35 -24.89 8.22
C LEU A 18 -3.33 -23.71 8.23
N LEU A 19 -3.52 -23.05 9.37
CA LEU A 19 -4.48 -21.95 9.48
C LEU A 19 -3.89 -20.58 9.14
N VAL A 20 -2.64 -20.32 9.55
CA VAL A 20 -2.04 -18.98 9.46
C VAL A 20 -1.05 -18.88 8.30
N PHE A 21 -0.18 -19.87 8.11
CA PHE A 21 0.90 -19.79 7.12
C PHE A 21 0.50 -20.27 5.72
N MET A 22 -0.42 -21.24 5.62
CA MET A 22 -0.93 -21.75 4.33
C MET A 22 -1.67 -20.69 3.52
N TRP A 23 -2.55 -19.92 4.17
CA TRP A 23 -3.43 -18.97 3.51
C TRP A 23 -2.67 -17.93 2.67
N PRO A 24 -1.77 -17.10 3.24
CA PRO A 24 -1.05 -16.08 2.48
C PRO A 24 -0.22 -16.65 1.31
N PHE A 25 0.29 -17.87 1.44
CA PHE A 25 1.01 -18.56 0.37
C PHE A 25 0.07 -18.95 -0.79
N ILE A 26 -1.10 -19.51 -0.48
CA ILE A 26 -2.12 -19.87 -1.47
C ILE A 26 -2.62 -18.63 -2.23
N PHE A 27 -2.93 -17.54 -1.53
CA PHE A 27 -3.32 -16.28 -2.19
C PHE A 27 -2.19 -15.69 -3.04
N GLY A 28 -0.94 -15.81 -2.58
CA GLY A 28 0.24 -15.40 -3.35
C GLY A 28 0.37 -16.18 -4.67
N ILE A 29 0.23 -17.50 -4.63
CA ILE A 29 0.30 -18.34 -5.84
C ILE A 29 -0.88 -18.08 -6.79
N ALA A 30 -2.11 -18.05 -6.27
CA ALA A 30 -3.29 -17.82 -7.08
C ALA A 30 -3.22 -16.47 -7.82
N SER A 31 -2.81 -15.42 -7.11
CA SER A 31 -2.62 -14.09 -7.71
C SER A 31 -1.44 -14.06 -8.70
N ALA A 32 -0.33 -14.77 -8.44
CA ALA A 32 0.78 -14.91 -9.38
C ALA A 32 0.36 -15.52 -10.72
N ILE A 33 -0.43 -16.60 -10.67
CA ILE A 33 -0.94 -17.26 -11.88
C ILE A 33 -1.83 -16.28 -12.66
N TYR A 34 -2.75 -15.59 -11.97
CA TYR A 34 -3.67 -14.65 -12.59
C TYR A 34 -2.94 -13.49 -13.27
N VAL A 35 -1.96 -12.88 -12.59
CA VAL A 35 -1.17 -11.76 -13.14
C VAL A 35 -0.30 -12.21 -14.30
N CYS A 36 0.35 -13.37 -14.20
CA CYS A 36 1.12 -13.93 -15.32
C CYS A 36 0.26 -14.18 -16.55
N LEU A 37 -0.93 -14.76 -16.38
CA LEU A 37 -1.84 -15.01 -17.49
C LEU A 37 -2.33 -13.69 -18.10
N THR A 38 -2.75 -12.76 -17.25
CA THR A 38 -3.22 -11.43 -17.65
C THR A 38 -2.13 -10.66 -18.41
N LEU A 39 -0.90 -10.68 -17.91
CA LEU A 39 0.26 -10.04 -18.53
C LEU A 39 0.61 -10.69 -19.88
N ARG A 40 0.56 -12.03 -19.99
CA ARG A 40 0.81 -12.73 -21.26
C ARG A 40 -0.22 -12.37 -22.32
N ILE A 41 -1.50 -12.34 -21.94
CA ILE A 41 -2.58 -11.92 -22.84
C ILE A 41 -2.36 -10.46 -23.25
N ALA A 42 -1.98 -9.60 -22.29
CA ALA A 42 -1.72 -8.20 -22.55
C ALA A 42 -0.60 -7.95 -23.55
N LEU A 43 0.55 -8.62 -23.35
CA LEU A 43 1.71 -8.49 -24.24
C LEU A 43 1.41 -9.02 -25.64
N ARG A 44 0.66 -10.13 -25.76
CA ARG A 44 0.29 -10.70 -27.06
C ARG A 44 -0.74 -9.87 -27.81
N ARG A 45 -1.59 -9.12 -27.11
CA ARG A 45 -2.74 -8.37 -27.67
C ARG A 45 -2.71 -6.90 -27.24
N ASN A 46 -1.54 -6.26 -27.31
CA ASN A 46 -1.36 -4.86 -26.94
C ASN A 46 -2.29 -3.89 -27.72
N SER A 47 -2.68 -4.23 -28.95
CA SER A 47 -3.65 -3.46 -29.73
C SER A 47 -5.08 -3.57 -29.18
N PHE A 48 -5.51 -4.79 -28.85
CA PHE A 48 -6.85 -5.06 -28.30
C PHE A 48 -7.03 -4.43 -26.92
N ILE A 49 -6.01 -4.44 -26.06
CA ILE A 49 -6.07 -3.75 -24.76
C ILE A 49 -6.28 -2.25 -24.94
N ASN A 50 -5.58 -1.61 -25.87
CA ASN A 50 -5.79 -0.20 -26.13
C ASN A 50 -7.19 0.09 -26.68
N GLU A 51 -7.80 -0.85 -27.39
CA GLU A 51 -9.15 -0.72 -27.92
C GLU A 51 -10.23 -0.96 -26.84
N THR A 52 -10.10 -2.02 -26.04
CA THR A 52 -10.97 -2.30 -24.89
C THR A 52 -10.87 -1.23 -23.79
N LEU A 53 -9.67 -0.67 -23.57
CA LEU A 53 -9.46 0.44 -22.64
C LEU A 53 -9.91 1.80 -23.21
N ARG A 54 -10.03 1.94 -24.53
CA ARG A 54 -10.63 3.14 -25.14
C ARG A 54 -12.14 3.19 -24.94
N ASP A 55 -12.79 2.03 -24.97
CA ASP A 55 -14.24 1.91 -24.77
C ASP A 55 -14.64 2.08 -23.29
N SER A 56 -13.77 1.67 -22.37
CA SER A 56 -13.98 1.88 -20.94
C SER A 56 -13.57 3.30 -20.50
N LYS A 57 -14.57 4.15 -20.25
CA LYS A 57 -14.38 5.53 -19.75
C LYS A 57 -13.54 5.62 -18.46
N HIS A 58 -13.47 4.54 -17.68
CA HIS A 58 -12.97 4.53 -16.31
C HIS A 58 -11.47 4.23 -16.15
N MET A 59 -10.78 3.61 -17.12
CA MET A 59 -9.38 3.19 -16.95
C MET A 59 -8.50 3.58 -18.14
N THR A 60 -7.32 4.14 -17.86
CA THR A 60 -6.27 4.37 -18.87
C THR A 60 -5.32 3.19 -18.97
N THR A 61 -4.67 3.06 -20.12
CA THR A 61 -3.54 2.13 -20.31
C THR A 61 -2.45 2.33 -19.26
N GLY A 62 -2.10 3.57 -18.91
CA GLY A 62 -1.05 3.87 -17.91
C GLY A 62 -1.40 3.39 -16.50
N GLN A 63 -2.63 3.63 -16.04
CA GLN A 63 -3.12 3.16 -14.74
C GLN A 63 -3.16 1.63 -14.67
N TYR A 64 -3.57 0.98 -15.76
CA TYR A 64 -3.59 -0.48 -15.84
C TYR A 64 -2.18 -1.09 -15.66
N TRP A 65 -1.18 -0.56 -16.36
CA TRP A 65 0.21 -1.03 -16.24
C TRP A 65 0.79 -0.78 -14.85
N CYS A 66 0.46 0.36 -14.24
CA CYS A 66 0.85 0.65 -12.86
C CYS A 66 0.23 -0.33 -11.87
N LEU A 67 -1.06 -0.64 -12.00
CA LEU A 67 -1.74 -1.62 -11.15
C LEU A 67 -1.12 -3.01 -11.30
N MET A 68 -0.81 -3.43 -12.53
CA MET A 68 -0.14 -4.70 -12.79
C MET A 68 1.26 -4.75 -12.17
N ALA A 69 2.03 -3.65 -12.24
CA ALA A 69 3.33 -3.53 -11.60
C ALA A 69 3.22 -3.61 -10.08
N TRP A 70 2.24 -2.92 -9.48
CA TRP A 70 1.97 -2.98 -8.05
C TRP A 70 1.65 -4.40 -7.58
N ILE A 71 0.70 -5.08 -8.25
CA ILE A 71 0.32 -6.44 -7.90
C ILE A 71 1.52 -7.39 -8.06
N SER A 72 2.33 -7.24 -9.11
CA SER A 72 3.54 -8.06 -9.29
C SER A 72 4.56 -7.85 -8.18
N LEU A 73 4.73 -6.62 -7.69
CA LEU A 73 5.64 -6.30 -6.60
C LEU A 73 5.16 -6.93 -5.28
N VAL A 74 3.85 -6.84 -5.00
CA VAL A 74 3.23 -7.46 -3.82
C VAL A 74 3.45 -8.97 -3.83
N ILE A 75 3.25 -9.63 -4.97
CA ILE A 75 3.46 -11.07 -5.12
C ILE A 75 4.94 -11.44 -4.90
N LEU A 76 5.85 -10.67 -5.50
CA LEU A 76 7.29 -10.89 -5.40
C LEU A 76 7.80 -10.72 -3.96
N CYS A 77 7.18 -9.87 -3.15
CA CYS A 77 7.51 -9.75 -1.73
C CYS A 77 6.81 -10.82 -0.87
N THR A 78 5.53 -11.12 -1.13
CA THR A 78 4.72 -11.98 -0.26
C THR A 78 5.16 -13.45 -0.28
N ILE A 79 5.51 -13.99 -1.46
CA ILE A 79 5.93 -15.40 -1.61
C ILE A 79 7.22 -15.71 -0.82
N PRO A 80 8.35 -14.98 -1.00
CA PRO A 80 9.57 -15.27 -0.25
C PRO A 80 9.42 -14.98 1.25
N LEU A 81 8.57 -14.00 1.63
CA LEU A 81 8.28 -13.74 3.03
C LEU A 81 7.51 -14.88 3.69
N GLY A 82 6.49 -15.42 3.01
CA GLY A 82 5.76 -16.59 3.49
C GLY A 82 6.68 -17.80 3.63
N LEU A 83 7.53 -18.05 2.64
CA LEU A 83 8.45 -19.19 2.65
C LEU A 83 9.51 -19.07 3.75
N SER A 84 10.13 -17.90 3.91
CA SER A 84 11.14 -17.67 4.96
C SER A 84 10.54 -17.78 6.36
N ASN A 85 9.31 -17.32 6.56
CA ASN A 85 8.61 -17.47 7.84
C ASN A 85 8.38 -18.94 8.19
N ILE A 86 7.97 -19.76 7.22
CA ILE A 86 7.81 -21.22 7.39
C ILE A 86 9.14 -21.89 7.75
N VAL A 87 10.24 -21.55 7.06
CA VAL A 87 11.58 -22.14 7.30
C VAL A 87 12.13 -21.78 8.70
N ILE A 88 11.93 -20.54 9.14
CA ILE A 88 12.36 -20.10 10.47
C ILE A 88 11.51 -20.81 11.54
N SER A 89 10.19 -20.87 11.33
CA SER A 89 9.28 -21.53 12.28
C SER A 89 9.53 -23.04 12.36
N SER A 90 9.90 -23.70 11.25
CA SER A 90 10.18 -25.15 11.25
C SER A 90 11.48 -25.52 11.97
N SER A 91 12.36 -24.53 12.19
CA SER A 91 13.63 -24.71 12.88
C SER A 91 13.52 -24.56 14.40
N GLY A 92 12.35 -24.17 14.92
CA GLY A 92 12.08 -24.05 16.35
C GLY A 92 11.42 -25.30 16.94
N ASP A 93 11.59 -25.52 18.24
CA ASP A 93 10.95 -26.62 18.96
C ASP A 93 9.42 -26.55 18.85
N MET A 94 8.79 -27.69 18.55
CA MET A 94 7.34 -27.83 18.48
C MET A 94 6.77 -27.92 19.89
N VAL A 95 5.94 -26.95 20.28
CA VAL A 95 5.31 -26.91 21.60
C VAL A 95 3.83 -27.26 21.46
N SER A 96 3.36 -28.25 22.24
CA SER A 96 2.00 -28.81 22.13
C SER A 96 0.91 -27.93 22.76
N TYR A 97 1.24 -27.00 23.66
CA TYR A 97 0.27 -26.10 24.29
C TYR A 97 0.90 -24.75 24.66
N VAL A 98 0.10 -23.70 24.61
CA VAL A 98 0.47 -22.34 25.04
C VAL A 98 -0.21 -22.05 26.37
N VAL A 99 0.55 -21.55 27.35
CA VAL A 99 -0.02 -20.96 28.56
C VAL A 99 -0.61 -19.59 28.16
N VAL A 100 -1.94 -19.50 28.12
CA VAL A 100 -2.65 -18.25 27.86
C VAL A 100 -2.59 -17.41 29.14
N GLY A 101 -1.67 -16.46 29.23
CA GLY A 101 -1.56 -15.58 30.40
C GLY A 101 -0.26 -14.80 30.50
N ASP A 102 0.85 -15.38 30.05
CA ASP A 102 2.14 -14.70 30.03
C ASP A 102 2.39 -14.04 28.67
N ILE A 103 2.64 -12.74 28.69
CA ILE A 103 3.05 -11.96 27.52
C ILE A 103 4.58 -11.89 27.58
N PRO A 104 5.32 -12.75 26.86
CA PRO A 104 6.77 -12.71 26.87
C PRO A 104 7.25 -11.36 26.34
N THR A 105 8.02 -10.66 27.17
CA THR A 105 8.61 -9.37 26.82
C THR A 105 10.04 -9.59 26.35
N TYR A 106 10.29 -9.33 25.07
CA TYR A 106 11.64 -9.35 24.51
C TYR A 106 12.22 -7.94 24.50
N SER A 107 13.34 -7.76 25.19
CA SER A 107 14.11 -6.51 25.19
C SER A 107 14.73 -6.22 23.83
N ALA A 108 15.07 -4.95 23.60
CA ALA A 108 15.64 -4.48 22.34
C ALA A 108 16.94 -5.20 21.92
N ALA A 109 17.72 -5.70 22.87
CA ALA A 109 18.95 -6.45 22.59
C ALA A 109 18.66 -7.91 22.21
N GLN A 110 17.67 -8.54 22.84
CA GLN A 110 17.35 -9.97 22.67
C GLN A 110 16.70 -10.28 21.33
N TRP A 111 15.80 -9.43 20.81
CA TRP A 111 15.22 -9.71 19.48
C TRP A 111 16.18 -9.36 18.35
N ARG A 112 17.16 -8.48 18.59
CA ARG A 112 18.19 -8.11 17.60
C ARG A 112 19.29 -9.15 17.44
N SER A 113 19.47 -10.06 18.40
CA SER A 113 20.49 -11.11 18.32
C SER A 113 20.16 -12.19 17.29
N PHE A 114 18.90 -12.32 16.87
CA PHE A 114 18.48 -13.26 15.85
C PHE A 114 18.42 -12.57 14.48
N PRO A 115 19.43 -12.77 13.60
CA PRO A 115 19.54 -12.01 12.35
C PRO A 115 18.39 -12.28 11.38
N ALA A 116 17.88 -13.51 11.32
CA ALA A 116 16.78 -13.88 10.43
C ALA A 116 15.45 -13.23 10.83
N GLU A 117 15.10 -13.26 12.12
CA GLU A 117 13.88 -12.63 12.64
C GLU A 117 13.97 -11.10 12.56
N ARG A 118 15.15 -10.54 12.81
CA ARG A 118 15.40 -9.10 12.66
C ARG A 118 15.06 -8.60 11.26
N ILE A 119 15.55 -9.27 10.21
CA ILE A 119 15.30 -8.86 8.82
C ILE A 119 13.81 -8.92 8.50
N LEU A 120 13.13 -9.98 8.93
CA LEU A 120 11.70 -10.18 8.68
C LEU A 120 10.86 -9.08 9.34
N LEU A 121 11.15 -8.75 10.60
CA LEU A 121 10.46 -7.70 11.35
C LEU A 121 10.73 -6.30 10.78
N GLU A 122 11.98 -6.01 10.41
CA GLU A 122 12.34 -4.75 9.77
C GLU A 122 11.63 -4.59 8.41
N LEU A 123 11.58 -5.64 7.59
CA LEU A 123 10.90 -5.61 6.30
C LEU A 123 9.38 -5.42 6.44
N ALA A 124 8.75 -6.10 7.41
CA ALA A 124 7.33 -5.94 7.72
C ALA A 124 6.99 -4.51 8.15
N ARG A 125 7.91 -3.79 8.80
CA ARG A 125 7.74 -2.38 9.14
C ARG A 125 7.81 -1.47 7.91
N TRP A 126 8.74 -1.74 7.00
CA TRP A 126 8.96 -0.90 5.82
C TRP A 126 8.02 -1.19 4.64
N ILE A 127 7.32 -2.32 4.64
CA ILE A 127 6.44 -2.69 3.53
C ILE A 127 5.25 -1.74 3.35
N TYR A 128 4.64 -1.27 4.45
CA TYR A 128 3.52 -0.33 4.42
C TYR A 128 3.89 1.06 3.86
N PRO A 129 4.97 1.73 4.31
CA PRO A 129 5.35 3.00 3.72
C PRO A 129 5.77 2.84 2.25
N ILE A 130 6.54 1.80 1.90
CA ILE A 130 6.91 1.54 0.50
C ILE A 130 5.66 1.33 -0.37
N CYS A 131 4.69 0.56 0.12
CA CYS A 131 3.40 0.36 -0.52
C CYS A 131 2.66 1.68 -0.76
N ALA A 132 2.57 2.51 0.27
CA ALA A 132 1.91 3.82 0.16
C ALA A 132 2.62 4.71 -0.86
N PHE A 133 3.95 4.74 -0.87
CA PHE A 133 4.71 5.51 -1.85
C PHE A 133 4.49 5.02 -3.28
N ILE A 134 4.48 3.72 -3.52
CA ILE A 134 4.28 3.17 -4.88
C ILE A 134 2.84 3.41 -5.35
N MET A 135 1.85 3.20 -4.49
CA MET A 135 0.46 3.54 -4.83
C MET A 135 0.32 5.04 -5.13
N PHE A 136 0.93 5.90 -4.31
CA PHE A 136 0.90 7.34 -4.52
C PHE A 136 1.57 7.75 -5.83
N THR A 137 2.72 7.17 -6.20
CA THR A 137 3.38 7.52 -7.46
C THR A 137 2.58 7.05 -8.67
N CYS A 138 2.03 5.83 -8.60
CA CYS A 138 1.21 5.25 -9.67
C CYS A 138 -0.12 5.99 -9.88
N PHE A 139 -0.81 6.39 -8.81
CA PHE A 139 -2.13 7.04 -8.91
C PHE A 139 -2.06 8.57 -8.86
N GLY A 140 -1.10 9.14 -8.16
CA GLY A 140 -0.96 10.59 -7.96
C GLY A 140 -0.38 11.33 -9.17
N PHE A 141 0.52 10.69 -9.92
CA PHE A 141 1.12 11.31 -11.13
C PHE A 141 0.42 10.92 -12.43
N ASP A 142 -0.73 10.25 -12.35
CA ASP A 142 -1.47 9.92 -13.56
C ASP A 142 -1.94 11.19 -14.29
N ARG A 143 -1.93 11.14 -15.63
CA ARG A 143 -2.31 12.29 -16.46
C ARG A 143 -3.75 12.74 -16.20
N ARG A 144 -4.63 11.86 -15.72
CA ARG A 144 -5.99 12.25 -15.32
C ARG A 144 -5.99 13.01 -13.99
N ALA A 145 -5.26 12.52 -12.99
CA ALA A 145 -5.12 13.19 -11.69
C ALA A 145 -4.55 14.61 -11.86
N LEU A 146 -3.51 14.77 -12.68
CA LEU A 146 -2.93 16.08 -13.00
C LEU A 146 -3.93 17.05 -13.64
N LYS A 147 -4.86 16.56 -14.48
CA LYS A 147 -5.92 17.41 -15.04
C LYS A 147 -6.91 17.86 -13.97
N PHE A 148 -7.27 17.00 -13.02
CA PHE A 148 -8.12 17.37 -11.90
C PHE A 148 -7.42 18.38 -10.97
N TYR A 149 -6.12 18.23 -10.70
CA TYR A 149 -5.36 19.20 -9.93
C TYR A 149 -5.30 20.57 -10.60
N ARG A 150 -5.10 20.62 -11.93
CA ARG A 150 -5.16 21.89 -12.69
C ARG A 150 -6.53 22.54 -12.63
N LYS A 151 -7.60 21.77 -12.81
CA LYS A 151 -8.98 22.27 -12.69
C LYS A 151 -9.27 22.79 -11.28
N ALA A 152 -8.84 22.07 -10.25
CA ALA A 152 -8.99 22.53 -8.88
C ALA A 152 -8.24 23.86 -8.66
N GLN A 153 -7.03 23.99 -9.19
CA GLN A 153 -6.26 25.23 -9.10
C GLN A 153 -6.94 26.41 -9.82
N GLU A 154 -7.56 26.18 -10.98
CA GLU A 154 -8.34 27.19 -11.70
C GLU A 154 -9.54 27.65 -10.86
N VAL A 155 -10.31 26.72 -10.30
CA VAL A 155 -11.46 27.02 -9.43
C VAL A 155 -11.02 27.78 -8.17
N PHE A 156 -9.92 27.37 -7.54
CA PHE A 156 -9.38 28.09 -6.38
C PHE A 156 -8.95 29.51 -6.73
N ARG A 157 -8.39 29.72 -7.93
CA ARG A 157 -8.01 31.05 -8.39
C ARG A 157 -9.23 31.94 -8.64
N GLU A 158 -10.29 31.38 -9.22
CA GLU A 158 -11.55 32.08 -9.49
C GLU A 158 -12.27 32.48 -8.19
N ILE A 159 -12.37 31.55 -7.23
CA ILE A 159 -12.91 31.85 -5.89
C ILE A 159 -12.05 32.92 -5.20
N GLY A 160 -10.73 32.83 -5.31
CA GLY A 160 -9.80 33.81 -4.77
C GLY A 160 -10.01 35.22 -5.33
N SER A 161 -10.23 35.35 -6.65
CA SER A 161 -10.54 36.66 -7.26
C SER A 161 -11.89 37.21 -6.79
N ILE A 162 -12.93 36.39 -6.70
CA ILE A 162 -14.26 36.82 -6.24
C ILE A 162 -14.20 37.32 -4.78
N VAL A 163 -13.47 36.60 -3.92
CA VAL A 163 -13.27 36.98 -2.51
C VAL A 163 -12.49 38.29 -2.41
N ALA A 164 -11.44 38.47 -3.22
CA ALA A 164 -10.65 39.71 -3.25
C ALA A 164 -11.48 40.92 -3.69
N ASP A 165 -12.30 40.76 -4.74
CA ASP A 165 -13.19 41.80 -5.24
C ASP A 165 -14.25 42.17 -4.18
N GLY A 166 -14.86 41.17 -3.52
CA GLY A 166 -15.80 41.40 -2.43
C GLY A 166 -15.19 42.14 -1.24
N LEU A 167 -13.95 41.80 -0.86
CA LEU A 167 -13.19 42.51 0.17
C LEU A 167 -12.91 43.96 -0.21
N SER A 168 -12.55 44.23 -1.46
CA SER A 168 -12.27 45.59 -1.94
C SER A 168 -13.51 46.50 -1.89
N ILE A 169 -14.68 45.96 -2.24
CA ILE A 169 -15.97 46.66 -2.16
C ILE A 169 -16.32 46.93 -0.70
N TRP A 170 -16.17 45.93 0.17
CA TRP A 170 -16.46 46.08 1.59
C TRP A 170 -15.56 47.12 2.27
N PHE A 171 -14.26 47.13 1.96
CA PHE A 171 -13.33 48.17 2.42
C PHE A 171 -13.73 49.56 1.92
N SER A 172 -14.16 49.68 0.66
CA SER A 172 -14.60 50.96 0.09
C SER A 172 -15.88 51.49 0.76
N VAL A 173 -16.81 50.60 1.13
CA VAL A 173 -18.05 50.98 1.83
C VAL A 173 -17.80 51.32 3.31
N THR A 174 -16.93 50.58 3.99
CA THR A 174 -16.65 50.78 5.42
C THR A 174 -15.72 51.96 5.71
N PHE A 175 -14.80 52.27 4.80
CA PHE A 175 -13.82 53.35 4.95
C PHE A 175 -14.17 54.62 4.16
N SER A 176 -15.36 54.69 3.53
CA SER A 176 -15.82 55.92 2.90
C SER A 176 -15.99 57.01 3.96
N PRO A 177 -15.20 58.10 3.91
CA PRO A 177 -15.33 59.18 4.88
C PRO A 177 -16.72 59.79 4.74
N LYS A 178 -17.51 59.78 5.81
CA LYS A 178 -18.73 60.58 5.88
C LYS A 178 -18.33 62.04 5.73
N THR A 179 -18.45 62.57 4.52
CA THR A 179 -18.44 64.01 4.25
C THR A 179 -19.64 64.60 4.96
N GLY A 180 -19.40 65.13 6.15
CA GLY A 180 -20.31 66.02 6.88
C GLY A 180 -20.15 67.45 6.44
#